data_AF-A0A811LW92-F1
#
_entry.id   AF-A0A811LW92-F1
#
_cell.length_a   1.000
_cell.length_b   1.000
_cell.length_c   1.000
_cell.angle_alpha   90.00
_cell.angle_beta   90.00
_cell.angle_gamma   90.00
#
_symmetry.space_group_name_H-M   'P 1'
#
loop_
_entity.id
_entity.type
_entity.pdbx_description
1 polymer ?
#
loop_
_entity_poly.entity_id
_entity_poly.type
_entity_poly.pdbx_seq_one_letter_code
_entity_poly.pdbx_strand_id
1 'polypeptide(L)'
;MWLSSVVLWVAMTSIQCQVSSTLRYQEGLLDPSNPADPSLTNYYMNGQTYRPKSGSPNLPFDSNVTRDSPTLITPTVGTPTLTVISPTPMISPISSIPPSPQMAAQDTTTSVHRGINRIPQTQDSSDRPIYAPPEPIPLIVDADWVNDALLTRKPIKLIDATMSSRHPPMDYKVFRDQYYGKWDRLFAENANTEFQRVHIPSAVHFNMDIATYPAWNDPSALYPPELFQEYVQRLGINQGDHLVIYSRGTLGGALETRVWNLFRIYGHSRSSILDGGLARWMAGNYSLSDLDGHIESGNWTAAFDPGLVIGFDELSSVEGNGYCLLNKLYWYNFLDARPKPEFIGLDQPRPTPDTIAQNPPPVGLARVVGPHLPGAKSLPAEDLVRPDGKIYSPPELALRLGQAGYMAGRESIAAGNNPEEASMVVLALAMTYDPRVRLYNAGIPELKLRSPHLIN
;
A
#
# COMPACT_ATOMS: atom_id res chain seq x y z
N MET A 1 -29.37 -34.86 -6.65
CA MET A 1 -29.92 -33.50 -6.47
C MET A 1 -28.96 -32.53 -5.76
N TRP A 2 -27.89 -32.97 -5.08
CA TRP A 2 -26.90 -32.08 -4.44
C TRP A 2 -25.79 -31.53 -5.37
N LEU A 3 -25.46 -32.25 -6.46
CA LEU A 3 -24.45 -31.80 -7.43
C LEU A 3 -24.95 -30.71 -8.38
N SER A 4 -26.25 -30.67 -8.68
CA SER A 4 -26.84 -29.69 -9.61
C SER A 4 -26.91 -28.27 -9.02
N SER A 5 -27.06 -28.13 -7.70
CA SER A 5 -27.14 -26.84 -7.02
C SER A 5 -25.78 -26.12 -6.96
N VAL A 6 -24.68 -26.87 -6.85
CA VAL A 6 -23.32 -26.32 -6.84
C VAL A 6 -22.92 -25.82 -8.23
N VAL A 7 -23.24 -26.57 -9.28
CA VAL A 7 -22.93 -26.18 -10.67
C VAL A 7 -23.71 -24.93 -11.09
N LEU A 8 -24.98 -24.80 -10.66
CA LEU A 8 -25.78 -23.60 -10.93
C LEU A 8 -25.23 -22.36 -10.20
N TRP A 9 -24.75 -22.54 -8.97
CA TRP A 9 -24.17 -21.47 -8.17
C TRP A 9 -22.85 -20.97 -8.79
N VAL A 10 -21.98 -21.90 -9.23
CA VAL A 10 -20.71 -21.61 -9.92
C VAL A 10 -20.94 -20.87 -11.24
N ALA A 11 -21.90 -21.32 -12.06
CA ALA A 11 -22.21 -20.67 -13.33
C ALA A 11 -22.75 -19.23 -13.15
N MET A 12 -23.60 -19.01 -12.13
CA MET A 12 -24.16 -17.69 -11.84
C MET A 12 -23.12 -16.70 -11.29
N THR A 13 -22.11 -17.17 -10.54
CA THR A 13 -21.01 -16.29 -10.05
C THR A 13 -20.03 -15.93 -11.16
N SER A 14 -19.69 -16.86 -12.06
CA SER A 14 -18.81 -16.58 -13.20
C SER A 14 -19.43 -15.58 -14.20
N ILE A 15 -20.76 -15.58 -14.36
CA ILE A 15 -21.47 -14.62 -15.21
C ILE A 15 -21.46 -13.22 -14.58
N GLN A 16 -21.49 -13.10 -13.24
CA GLN A 16 -21.52 -11.80 -12.55
C GLN A 16 -20.23 -10.98 -12.72
N CYS A 17 -19.06 -11.62 -12.69
CA CYS A 17 -17.82 -10.90 -12.98
C CYS A 17 -17.69 -10.52 -14.46
N GLN A 18 -18.21 -11.33 -15.40
CA GLN A 18 -18.19 -11.03 -16.84
C GLN A 18 -19.15 -9.88 -17.22
N VAL A 19 -20.32 -9.78 -16.58
CA VAL A 19 -21.29 -8.71 -16.88
C VAL A 19 -20.76 -7.33 -16.45
N SER A 20 -19.94 -7.27 -15.38
CA SER A 20 -19.39 -6.00 -14.87
C SER A 20 -18.20 -5.44 -15.68
N SER A 21 -17.53 -6.25 -16.49
CA SER A 21 -16.48 -5.79 -17.42
C SER A 21 -17.04 -5.36 -18.77
N THR A 22 -18.10 -6.02 -19.25
CA THR A 22 -18.65 -5.81 -20.60
C THR A 22 -19.56 -4.58 -20.71
N LEU A 23 -20.30 -4.23 -19.66
CA LEU A 23 -21.17 -3.03 -19.63
C LEU A 23 -20.40 -1.70 -19.72
N ARG A 24 -19.08 -1.70 -19.44
CA ARG A 24 -18.25 -0.48 -19.49
C ARG A 24 -17.90 0.01 -20.89
N TYR A 25 -17.99 -0.85 -21.91
CA TYR A 25 -17.63 -0.51 -23.29
C TYR A 25 -18.73 0.20 -24.07
N GLN A 26 -20.01 0.00 -23.70
CA GLN A 26 -21.14 0.47 -24.50
C GLN A 26 -21.67 1.86 -24.10
N GLU A 27 -21.34 2.38 -22.92
CA GLU A 27 -21.83 3.68 -22.43
C GLU A 27 -20.92 4.89 -22.78
N GLY A 28 -19.84 4.69 -23.55
CA GLY A 28 -19.02 5.80 -24.07
C GLY A 28 -18.24 6.59 -23.01
N LEU A 29 -18.01 6.01 -21.83
CA LEU A 29 -17.32 6.65 -20.70
C LEU A 29 -15.78 6.55 -20.75
N LEU A 30 -15.21 5.86 -21.74
CA LEU A 30 -13.76 5.67 -21.89
C LEU A 30 -13.37 5.73 -23.38
N ASP A 31 -12.38 6.57 -23.73
CA ASP A 31 -11.77 6.58 -25.07
C ASP A 31 -10.40 5.87 -25.02
N PRO A 32 -10.29 4.61 -25.47
CA PRO A 32 -9.06 3.83 -25.40
C PRO A 32 -7.95 4.33 -26.34
N SER A 33 -8.19 5.37 -27.16
CA SER A 33 -7.21 5.89 -28.12
C SER A 33 -6.35 7.06 -27.58
N ASN A 34 -6.61 7.56 -26.36
CA ASN A 34 -5.90 8.71 -25.80
C ASN A 34 -5.02 8.36 -24.58
N PRO A 35 -3.69 8.20 -24.75
CA PRO A 35 -2.76 7.88 -23.66
C PRO A 35 -2.55 9.01 -22.64
N ALA A 36 -3.17 10.18 -22.82
CA ALA A 36 -3.09 11.33 -21.93
C ALA A 36 -4.34 11.52 -21.04
N ASP A 37 -5.29 10.58 -21.04
CA ASP A 37 -6.46 10.66 -20.16
C ASP A 37 -6.12 10.16 -18.74
N PRO A 38 -6.07 11.04 -17.72
CA PRO A 38 -5.77 10.66 -16.34
C PRO A 38 -6.86 9.79 -15.70
N SER A 39 -8.03 9.64 -16.34
CA SER A 39 -9.08 8.71 -15.93
C SER A 39 -8.85 7.26 -16.38
N LEU A 40 -7.97 7.05 -17.37
CA LEU A 40 -7.55 5.73 -17.84
C LEU A 40 -6.34 5.20 -17.06
N THR A 41 -5.52 6.09 -16.51
CA THR A 41 -4.28 5.71 -15.83
C THR A 41 -4.50 5.55 -14.32
N ASN A 42 -5.39 4.64 -13.95
CA ASN A 42 -5.15 3.95 -12.69
C ASN A 42 -3.88 3.12 -12.89
N TYR A 43 -2.77 3.53 -12.28
CA TYR A 43 -1.48 2.82 -12.32
C TYR A 43 -1.57 1.35 -11.82
N TYR A 44 -2.73 0.94 -11.31
CA TYR A 44 -3.09 -0.44 -10.98
C TYR A 44 -3.18 -1.39 -12.18
N MET A 45 -2.89 -0.93 -13.40
CA MET A 45 -2.84 -1.77 -14.60
C MET A 45 -1.58 -2.66 -14.62
N ASN A 46 -1.70 -3.83 -13.99
CA ASN A 46 -1.00 -5.09 -14.30
C ASN A 46 0.49 -5.00 -14.65
N GLY A 47 1.35 -4.53 -13.74
CA GLY A 47 2.79 -4.89 -13.72
C GLY A 47 3.59 -4.73 -15.03
N GLN A 48 3.07 -4.01 -16.02
CA GLN A 48 3.72 -3.75 -17.29
C GLN A 48 4.37 -2.39 -17.15
N THR A 49 5.65 -2.39 -16.83
CA THR A 49 6.48 -1.18 -16.85
C THR A 49 6.35 -0.51 -18.20
N TYR A 50 5.70 0.65 -18.28
CA TYR A 50 5.80 1.51 -19.44
C TYR A 50 7.22 2.09 -19.47
N ARG A 51 8.06 1.60 -20.40
CA ARG A 51 9.36 2.24 -20.69
C ARG A 51 9.14 3.35 -21.71
N PRO A 52 9.34 4.63 -21.37
CA PRO A 52 9.41 5.67 -22.38
C PRO A 52 10.64 5.43 -23.26
N LYS A 53 10.48 5.49 -24.58
CA LYS A 53 11.61 5.48 -25.52
C LYS A 53 12.42 6.77 -25.32
N SER A 54 13.70 6.62 -25.02
CA SER A 54 14.67 7.72 -24.93
C SER A 54 14.92 8.37 -26.30
N GLY A 55 14.86 9.71 -26.36
CA GLY A 55 15.36 10.52 -27.49
C GLY A 55 14.65 11.87 -27.68
N SER A 56 15.25 12.94 -27.14
CA SER A 56 14.90 14.38 -27.18
C SER A 56 14.83 15.00 -28.60
N PRO A 57 14.67 16.35 -28.81
CA PRO A 57 13.83 17.38 -28.18
C PRO A 57 13.04 18.27 -29.22
N ASN A 58 12.05 19.04 -28.72
CA ASN A 58 11.53 20.33 -29.23
C ASN A 58 10.79 20.46 -30.60
N LEU A 59 9.55 21.03 -30.46
CA LEU A 59 8.78 21.95 -31.35
C LEU A 59 8.02 21.35 -32.57
N PRO A 60 7.02 22.09 -33.13
CA PRO A 60 5.84 22.70 -32.52
C PRO A 60 4.54 22.19 -33.21
N PHE A 61 3.38 22.59 -32.70
CA PHE A 61 2.07 22.37 -33.34
C PHE A 61 2.06 22.86 -34.79
N ASP A 62 1.65 22.00 -35.72
CA ASP A 62 1.00 22.47 -36.94
C ASP A 62 -0.16 21.57 -37.34
N SER A 63 -1.16 22.22 -37.93
CA SER A 63 -2.51 21.75 -38.17
C SER A 63 -2.67 21.13 -39.56
N ASN A 64 -3.65 20.22 -39.66
CA ASN A 64 -4.10 19.47 -40.84
C ASN A 64 -3.29 18.20 -41.17
N VAL A 65 -3.96 17.05 -41.18
CA VAL A 65 -4.17 16.22 -42.39
C VAL A 65 -5.14 15.08 -42.06
N THR A 66 -6.09 14.95 -42.99
CA THR A 66 -7.18 14.01 -43.28
C THR A 66 -7.24 12.61 -42.66
N ARG A 67 -8.50 12.22 -42.38
CA ARG A 67 -9.02 10.86 -42.18
C ARG A 67 -8.55 9.90 -43.26
N ASP A 68 -8.04 8.74 -42.85
CA ASP A 68 -8.14 7.48 -43.60
C ASP A 68 -8.36 6.31 -42.61
N SER A 69 -9.38 5.52 -42.90
CA SER A 69 -9.81 4.33 -42.14
C SER A 69 -8.81 3.18 -42.25
N PRO A 70 -8.60 2.34 -41.22
CA PRO A 70 -7.96 1.05 -41.40
C PRO A 70 -8.94 -0.12 -41.40
N THR A 71 -8.71 -0.97 -42.39
CA THR A 71 -9.30 -2.24 -42.76
C THR A 71 -9.22 -3.29 -41.65
N LEU A 72 -10.31 -4.03 -41.45
CA LEU A 72 -10.41 -5.20 -40.56
C LEU A 72 -9.51 -6.34 -41.04
N ILE A 73 -8.58 -6.78 -40.17
CA ILE A 73 -7.84 -8.05 -40.32
C ILE A 73 -8.41 -9.05 -39.31
N THR A 74 -9.03 -10.11 -39.81
CA THR A 74 -9.47 -11.27 -39.03
C THR A 74 -8.30 -12.22 -38.73
N PRO A 75 -8.09 -12.69 -37.49
CA PRO A 75 -7.16 -13.78 -37.23
C PRO A 75 -7.87 -15.16 -37.25
N THR A 76 -7.26 -16.08 -37.98
CA THR A 76 -7.63 -17.49 -38.12
C THR A 76 -7.32 -18.27 -36.84
N VAL A 77 -8.26 -19.09 -36.36
CA VAL A 77 -8.14 -19.94 -35.17
C VAL A 77 -7.30 -21.18 -35.49
N GLY A 78 -6.20 -21.40 -34.76
CA GLY A 78 -5.43 -22.64 -34.74
C GLY A 78 -5.71 -23.44 -33.46
N THR A 79 -6.16 -24.68 -33.62
CA THR A 79 -6.38 -25.68 -32.55
C THR A 79 -5.07 -26.16 -31.91
N PRO A 80 -4.97 -26.30 -30.58
CA PRO A 80 -3.88 -27.02 -29.93
C PRO A 80 -4.23 -28.50 -29.71
N THR A 81 -3.28 -29.37 -30.05
CA THR A 81 -3.28 -30.81 -29.80
C THR A 81 -2.91 -31.11 -28.35
N LEU A 82 -3.72 -31.90 -27.64
CA LEU A 82 -3.46 -32.38 -26.28
C LEU A 82 -2.59 -33.64 -26.31
N THR A 83 -1.43 -33.62 -25.64
CA THR A 83 -0.65 -34.82 -25.34
C THR A 83 -0.91 -35.24 -23.89
N VAL A 84 -1.53 -36.40 -23.73
CA VAL A 84 -1.84 -37.05 -22.45
C VAL A 84 -0.61 -37.85 -22.00
N ILE A 85 -0.13 -37.62 -20.77
CA ILE A 85 0.84 -38.50 -20.09
C ILE A 85 0.13 -39.12 -18.87
N SER A 86 0.11 -40.46 -18.82
CA SER A 86 -0.58 -41.28 -17.82
C SER A 86 0.16 -41.36 -16.47
N PRO A 87 -0.54 -41.67 -15.35
CA PRO A 87 0.09 -41.87 -14.05
C PRO A 87 0.48 -43.34 -13.82
N THR A 88 1.50 -43.59 -12.99
CA THR A 88 1.82 -44.91 -12.41
C THR A 88 2.36 -44.73 -10.98
N PRO A 89 2.30 -45.76 -10.10
CA PRO A 89 1.58 -45.65 -8.83
C PRO A 89 2.49 -45.75 -7.58
N MET A 90 1.88 -45.46 -6.42
CA MET A 90 2.46 -45.58 -5.08
C MET A 90 2.72 -47.03 -4.66
N ILE A 91 3.83 -47.27 -3.93
CA ILE A 91 3.99 -48.32 -2.91
C ILE A 91 4.77 -47.75 -1.71
N SER A 92 4.29 -48.07 -0.51
CA SER A 92 4.69 -47.57 0.83
C SER A 92 5.87 -48.36 1.48
N PRO A 93 6.06 -48.33 2.81
CA PRO A 93 7.10 -47.58 3.56
C PRO A 93 8.17 -48.49 4.20
N ILE A 94 9.19 -47.94 4.90
CA ILE A 94 9.80 -48.48 6.15
C ILE A 94 11.06 -47.69 6.59
N SER A 95 10.97 -47.13 7.80
CA SER A 95 11.90 -47.15 8.94
C SER A 95 13.31 -46.51 8.95
N SER A 96 13.52 -45.84 10.09
CA SER A 96 14.71 -45.78 10.97
C SER A 96 15.89 -44.86 10.64
N ILE A 97 15.94 -43.77 11.40
CA ILE A 97 17.12 -42.96 11.75
C ILE A 97 17.88 -43.65 12.90
N PRO A 98 19.22 -43.69 12.88
CA PRO A 98 20.02 -43.74 14.10
C PRO A 98 20.86 -42.46 14.30
N PRO A 99 21.08 -41.99 15.55
CA PRO A 99 21.98 -40.88 15.87
C PRO A 99 23.34 -41.40 16.36
N SER A 100 24.41 -40.57 16.28
CA SER A 100 25.63 -40.59 17.13
C SER A 100 26.69 -39.57 16.62
N PRO A 101 27.71 -39.15 17.40
CA PRO A 101 27.60 -38.32 18.61
C PRO A 101 28.63 -37.16 18.65
N GLN A 102 28.48 -36.26 19.63
CA GLN A 102 29.50 -35.29 20.06
C GLN A 102 30.67 -35.97 20.78
N MET A 103 31.89 -35.48 20.59
CA MET A 103 32.96 -35.52 21.61
C MET A 103 33.87 -34.29 21.50
N ALA A 104 34.22 -33.77 22.67
CA ALA A 104 35.03 -32.60 22.89
C ALA A 104 36.50 -32.96 23.21
N ALA A 105 37.35 -31.94 23.05
CA ALA A 105 38.44 -31.54 23.93
C ALA A 105 39.88 -32.07 23.71
N GLN A 106 40.78 -31.06 23.74
CA GLN A 106 42.08 -30.98 24.43
C GLN A 106 43.37 -30.83 23.61
N ASP A 107 44.06 -29.75 23.99
CA ASP A 107 45.41 -29.30 23.68
C ASP A 107 46.50 -30.33 23.96
N THR A 108 47.63 -30.20 23.26
CA THR A 108 48.96 -30.21 23.90
C THR A 108 50.04 -29.63 22.98
N THR A 109 50.84 -28.75 23.57
CA THR A 109 52.04 -28.06 23.06
C THR A 109 53.27 -28.95 23.01
N THR A 110 54.16 -28.83 22.01
CA THR A 110 55.63 -28.63 22.23
C THR A 110 56.38 -28.22 20.95
N SER A 111 57.36 -27.34 21.14
CA SER A 111 58.25 -26.69 20.16
C SER A 111 59.45 -27.55 19.72
N VAL A 112 59.93 -27.37 18.47
CA VAL A 112 61.37 -27.43 18.13
C VAL A 112 61.70 -26.45 16.99
N HIS A 113 62.70 -25.58 17.23
CA HIS A 113 63.30 -24.65 16.27
C HIS A 113 64.14 -25.36 15.17
N ARG A 114 64.04 -24.87 13.93
CA ARG A 114 65.19 -24.69 13.01
C ARG A 114 64.77 -23.74 11.87
N GLY A 115 65.47 -22.61 11.76
CA GLY A 115 65.25 -21.62 10.71
C GLY A 115 65.90 -22.01 9.38
N ILE A 116 65.31 -21.56 8.27
CA ILE A 116 65.94 -21.23 6.99
C ILE A 116 65.01 -20.23 6.25
N ASN A 117 65.61 -19.12 5.84
CA ASN A 117 65.29 -18.17 4.76
C ASN A 117 63.89 -17.55 4.57
N ARG A 118 63.91 -16.21 4.60
CA ARG A 118 62.85 -15.24 4.30
C ARG A 118 62.24 -15.46 2.91
N ILE A 119 60.91 -15.57 2.88
CA ILE A 119 60.04 -15.16 1.78
C ILE A 119 59.17 -14.04 2.36
N PRO A 120 58.91 -12.90 1.69
CA PRO A 120 58.07 -11.85 2.25
C PRO A 120 56.65 -12.39 2.39
N GLN A 121 56.20 -12.64 3.62
CA GLN A 121 54.80 -12.91 3.88
C GLN A 121 54.02 -11.61 3.69
N THR A 122 53.07 -11.67 2.76
CA THR A 122 51.97 -10.73 2.62
C THR A 122 51.36 -10.47 4.00
N GLN A 123 51.22 -9.20 4.37
CA GLN A 123 50.47 -8.79 5.55
C GLN A 123 49.13 -9.52 5.60
N ASP A 124 48.94 -10.28 6.66
CA ASP A 124 47.67 -10.90 6.99
C ASP A 124 46.62 -9.81 7.17
N SER A 125 45.54 -9.90 6.40
CA SER A 125 44.49 -8.88 6.28
C SER A 125 43.39 -9.05 7.34
N SER A 126 43.74 -9.54 8.52
CA SER A 126 42.81 -9.89 9.61
C SER A 126 42.35 -8.70 10.47
N ASP A 127 42.87 -7.50 10.21
CA ASP A 127 42.49 -6.25 10.91
C ASP A 127 41.48 -5.37 10.14
N ARG A 128 40.61 -5.98 9.33
CA ARG A 128 39.43 -5.23 8.84
C ARG A 128 38.47 -5.07 10.02
N PRO A 129 38.04 -3.84 10.38
CA PRO A 129 36.98 -3.69 11.36
C PRO A 129 35.80 -4.53 10.88
N ILE A 130 35.38 -5.48 11.71
CA ILE A 130 34.13 -6.20 11.49
C ILE A 130 33.08 -5.11 11.48
N TYR A 131 32.65 -4.71 10.28
CA TYR A 131 31.58 -3.76 10.12
C TYR A 131 30.35 -4.48 10.66
N ALA A 132 30.01 -4.22 11.92
CA ALA A 132 28.72 -4.63 12.45
C ALA A 132 27.69 -4.10 11.43
N PRO A 133 26.78 -4.95 10.94
CA PRO A 133 25.74 -4.47 10.06
C PRO A 133 25.06 -3.28 10.77
N PRO A 134 24.78 -2.18 10.05
CA PRO A 134 24.14 -1.03 10.67
C PRO A 134 22.88 -1.49 11.40
N GLU A 135 22.69 -1.01 12.63
CA GLU A 135 21.55 -1.42 13.44
C GLU A 135 20.25 -1.26 12.64
N PRO A 136 19.32 -2.23 12.74
CA PRO A 136 18.07 -2.16 12.03
C PRO A 136 17.31 -0.89 12.45
N ILE A 137 16.80 -0.15 11.47
CA ILE A 137 16.00 1.05 11.73
C ILE A 137 14.73 0.62 12.46
N PRO A 138 14.45 1.17 13.66
CA PRO A 138 13.22 0.85 14.38
C PRO A 138 12.01 1.40 13.61
N LEU A 139 10.99 0.58 13.40
CA LEU A 139 9.77 1.02 12.72
C LEU A 139 8.97 2.03 13.56
N ILE A 140 8.98 1.86 14.88
CA ILE A 140 8.34 2.76 15.85
C ILE A 140 9.43 3.36 16.75
N VAL A 141 9.42 4.67 16.93
CA VAL A 141 10.30 5.40 17.84
C VAL A 141 9.47 6.24 18.81
N ASP A 142 9.98 6.48 20.02
CA ASP A 142 9.34 7.39 20.97
C ASP A 142 9.95 8.79 20.93
N ALA A 143 9.34 9.71 21.67
CA ALA A 143 9.76 11.11 21.71
C ALA A 143 11.16 11.28 22.35
N ASP A 144 11.55 10.43 23.30
CA ASP A 144 12.88 10.45 23.89
C ASP A 144 13.95 10.10 22.85
N TRP A 145 13.69 9.07 22.03
CA TRP A 145 14.57 8.67 20.93
C TRP A 145 14.75 9.79 19.91
N VAL A 146 13.66 10.46 19.52
CA VAL A 146 13.72 11.58 18.57
C VAL A 146 14.46 12.77 19.18
N ASN A 147 14.22 13.09 20.44
CA ASN A 147 14.92 14.17 21.13
C ASN A 147 16.41 13.89 21.27
N ASP A 148 16.81 12.66 21.63
CA ASP A 148 18.20 12.23 21.63
C ASP A 148 18.82 12.38 20.23
N ALA A 149 18.11 11.97 19.18
CA ALA A 149 18.58 12.13 17.80
C ALA A 149 18.83 13.60 17.42
N LEU A 150 17.96 14.52 17.85
CA LEU A 150 18.16 15.95 17.63
C LEU A 150 19.33 16.52 18.44
N LEU A 151 19.44 16.17 19.72
CA LEU A 151 20.52 16.65 20.60
C LEU A 151 21.89 16.15 20.17
N THR A 152 21.95 14.91 19.67
CA THR A 152 23.19 14.27 19.19
C THR A 152 23.44 14.48 17.69
N ARG A 153 22.57 15.22 17.00
CA ARG A 153 22.64 15.49 15.55
C ARG A 153 22.74 14.22 14.69
N LYS A 154 22.00 13.17 15.07
CA LYS A 154 21.80 12.00 14.21
C LYS A 154 21.14 12.46 12.90
N PRO A 155 21.52 11.89 11.74
CA PRO A 155 20.99 12.30 10.44
C PRO A 155 19.59 11.73 10.22
N ILE A 156 18.58 12.36 10.83
CA ILE A 156 17.16 12.07 10.61
C ILE A 156 16.50 13.23 9.85
N LYS A 157 15.44 12.91 9.10
CA LYS A 157 14.55 13.89 8.48
C LYS A 157 13.17 13.78 9.13
N LEU A 158 12.73 14.83 9.79
CA LEU A 158 11.43 14.86 10.44
C LEU A 158 10.34 15.27 9.45
N ILE A 159 9.26 14.50 9.43
CA ILE A 159 8.12 14.69 8.54
C ILE A 159 6.87 14.92 9.39
N ASP A 160 6.25 16.10 9.29
CA ASP A 160 4.92 16.35 9.83
C ASP A 160 3.87 16.02 8.77
N ALA A 161 3.09 14.97 9.03
CA ALA A 161 2.02 14.45 8.18
C ALA A 161 0.63 15.03 8.51
N THR A 162 0.56 16.09 9.33
CA THR A 162 -0.72 16.64 9.78
C THR A 162 -1.54 17.20 8.64
N MET A 163 -2.81 16.81 8.58
CA MET A 163 -3.80 17.42 7.72
C MET A 163 -4.57 18.50 8.46
N SER A 164 -4.83 19.64 7.80
CA SER A 164 -5.73 20.68 8.30
C SER A 164 -7.18 20.37 7.94
N SER A 165 -8.13 20.93 8.69
CA SER A 165 -9.57 20.85 8.40
C SER A 165 -9.84 21.25 6.95
N ARG A 166 -10.28 20.27 6.15
CA ARG A 166 -10.40 20.35 4.69
C ARG A 166 -11.31 21.51 4.25
N HIS A 167 -10.86 22.27 3.25
CA HIS A 167 -11.78 22.83 2.25
C HIS A 167 -12.54 21.66 1.59
N PRO A 168 -13.80 21.82 1.15
CA PRO A 168 -14.52 20.73 0.48
C PRO A 168 -13.63 20.12 -0.62
N PRO A 169 -13.58 18.77 -0.74
CA PRO A 169 -12.70 18.12 -1.69
C PRO A 169 -12.97 18.66 -3.09
N MET A 170 -11.89 19.01 -3.79
CA MET A 170 -11.99 19.59 -5.12
C MET A 170 -12.55 18.57 -6.11
N ASP A 171 -13.45 19.01 -6.98
CA ASP A 171 -13.92 18.18 -8.09
C ASP A 171 -12.73 17.67 -8.92
N TYR A 172 -12.73 16.37 -9.22
CA TYR A 172 -11.59 15.71 -9.87
C TYR A 172 -11.26 16.30 -11.25
N LYS A 173 -12.25 16.82 -11.99
CA LYS A 173 -12.03 17.44 -13.30
C LYS A 173 -11.36 18.80 -13.13
N VAL A 174 -11.82 19.58 -12.14
CA VAL A 174 -11.18 20.85 -11.77
C VAL A 174 -9.74 20.62 -11.35
N PHE A 175 -9.49 19.63 -10.48
CA PHE A 175 -8.13 19.28 -10.05
C PHE A 175 -7.26 18.90 -11.25
N ARG A 176 -7.75 18.00 -12.10
CA ARG A 176 -7.06 17.55 -13.31
C ARG A 176 -6.65 18.70 -14.21
N ASP A 177 -7.58 19.60 -14.53
CA ASP A 177 -7.34 20.65 -15.53
C ASP A 177 -6.48 21.79 -14.94
N GLN A 178 -6.64 22.07 -13.65
CA GLN A 178 -6.08 23.28 -13.04
C GLN A 178 -4.89 23.05 -12.10
N TYR A 179 -4.71 21.86 -11.53
CA TYR A 179 -3.78 21.60 -10.42
C TYR A 179 -2.83 20.41 -10.63
N TYR A 180 -3.25 19.38 -11.39
CA TYR A 180 -2.46 18.15 -11.56
C TYR A 180 -1.02 18.42 -12.04
N GLY A 181 -0.02 18.02 -11.23
CA GLY A 181 1.40 18.24 -11.49
C GLY A 181 1.88 19.70 -11.38
N LYS A 182 1.02 20.65 -10.97
CA LYS A 182 1.38 22.08 -10.83
C LYS A 182 1.84 22.39 -9.40
N TRP A 183 3.03 21.90 -9.05
CA TRP A 183 3.56 21.95 -7.68
C TRP A 183 3.60 23.35 -7.08
N ASP A 184 4.11 24.35 -7.80
CA ASP A 184 4.25 25.71 -7.26
C ASP A 184 2.89 26.27 -6.81
N ARG A 185 1.84 25.97 -7.56
CA ARG A 185 0.47 26.34 -7.22
C ARG A 185 -0.05 25.55 -6.02
N LEU A 186 0.11 24.22 -6.03
CA LEU A 186 -0.33 23.36 -4.95
C LEU A 186 0.32 23.74 -3.61
N PHE A 187 1.63 24.00 -3.59
CA PHE A 187 2.34 24.46 -2.39
C PHE A 187 1.90 25.85 -1.93
N ALA A 188 1.66 26.78 -2.86
CA ALA A 188 1.21 28.13 -2.52
C ALA A 188 -0.21 28.16 -1.92
N GLU A 189 -1.11 27.32 -2.42
CA GLU A 189 -2.53 27.34 -2.05
C GLU A 189 -2.90 26.37 -0.91
N ASN A 190 -2.01 25.42 -0.57
CA ASN A 190 -2.27 24.40 0.45
C ASN A 190 -1.24 24.42 1.60
N ALA A 191 -0.83 25.62 2.03
CA ALA A 191 -0.02 25.77 3.23
C ALA A 191 -0.80 25.31 4.48
N ASN A 192 -0.15 24.55 5.36
CA ASN A 192 -0.78 24.04 6.56
C ASN A 192 -0.52 24.97 7.76
N THR A 193 -1.57 25.65 8.21
CA THR A 193 -1.49 26.63 9.31
C THR A 193 -1.16 25.99 10.67
N GLU A 194 -1.56 24.73 10.89
CA GLU A 194 -1.26 24.01 12.13
C GLU A 194 0.23 23.66 12.23
N PHE A 195 0.84 23.27 11.10
CA PHE A 195 2.28 23.07 10.98
C PHE A 195 3.04 24.38 11.20
N GLN A 196 2.68 25.45 10.48
CA GLN A 196 3.34 26.75 10.59
C GLN A 196 3.30 27.32 12.00
N ARG A 197 2.22 27.07 12.74
CA ARG A 197 2.07 27.56 14.13
C ARG A 197 3.04 26.90 15.10
N VAL A 198 3.23 25.58 15.00
CA VAL A 198 4.04 24.82 15.96
C VAL A 198 4.37 23.44 15.44
N HIS A 199 5.63 23.06 15.30
CA HIS A 199 6.08 21.75 14.84
C HIS A 199 7.37 21.32 15.57
N ILE A 200 7.78 20.06 15.41
CA ILE A 200 9.08 19.59 15.91
C ILE A 200 10.20 20.30 15.12
N PRO A 201 11.25 20.84 15.76
CA PRO A 201 12.33 21.56 15.07
C PRO A 201 12.89 20.78 13.89
N SER A 202 13.18 21.48 12.78
CA SER A 202 13.67 20.94 11.50
C SER A 202 12.72 20.03 10.72
N ALA A 203 11.48 19.83 11.20
CA ALA A 203 10.48 19.09 10.44
C ALA A 203 10.11 19.83 9.15
N VAL A 204 9.75 19.06 8.12
CA VAL A 204 9.09 19.55 6.91
C VAL A 204 7.67 19.02 6.86
N HIS A 205 6.75 19.79 6.28
CA HIS A 205 5.35 19.38 6.16
C HIS A 205 5.14 18.50 4.93
N PHE A 206 4.64 17.29 5.14
CA PHE A 206 4.15 16.41 4.09
C PHE A 206 2.64 16.57 3.97
N ASN A 207 2.22 17.42 3.03
CA ASN A 207 0.82 17.62 2.73
C ASN A 207 0.25 16.49 1.84
N MET A 208 -0.61 15.64 2.41
CA MET A 208 -1.28 14.54 1.70
C MET A 208 -2.15 15.00 0.53
N ASP A 209 -2.78 16.19 0.62
CA ASP A 209 -3.62 16.76 -0.44
C ASP A 209 -2.77 17.22 -1.66
N ILE A 210 -1.46 17.40 -1.47
CA ILE A 210 -0.50 17.65 -2.55
C ILE A 210 0.15 16.33 -3.01
N ALA A 211 0.45 15.43 -2.09
CA ALA A 211 1.15 14.17 -2.33
C ALA A 211 0.29 13.10 -3.04
N THR A 212 -1.03 13.29 -3.06
CA THR A 212 -2.01 12.47 -3.78
C THR A 212 -2.92 13.38 -4.60
N TYR A 213 -3.85 12.80 -5.37
CA TYR A 213 -4.84 13.58 -6.11
C TYR A 213 -6.22 12.94 -6.11
N PRO A 214 -7.29 13.74 -6.20
CA PRO A 214 -8.63 13.21 -6.41
C PRO A 214 -8.79 12.75 -7.86
N ALA A 215 -8.92 11.45 -8.06
CA ALA A 215 -9.41 10.84 -9.29
C ALA A 215 -10.94 10.65 -9.22
N TRP A 216 -11.54 10.19 -10.32
CA TRP A 216 -12.99 10.04 -10.42
C TRP A 216 -13.59 8.99 -9.46
N ASN A 217 -12.81 7.96 -9.12
CA ASN A 217 -13.18 6.82 -8.27
C ASN A 217 -12.26 6.61 -7.06
N ASP A 218 -11.17 7.37 -6.95
CA ASP A 218 -10.21 7.29 -5.86
C ASP A 218 -9.88 8.72 -5.42
N PRO A 219 -10.41 9.20 -4.28
CA PRO A 219 -10.20 10.56 -3.82
C PRO A 219 -8.76 10.85 -3.37
N SER A 220 -7.92 9.80 -3.24
CA SER A 220 -6.52 9.89 -2.78
C SER A 220 -5.61 9.05 -3.66
N ALA A 221 -5.82 9.15 -4.97
CA ALA A 221 -5.09 8.41 -5.99
C ALA A 221 -3.58 8.70 -5.94
N LEU A 222 -2.82 7.67 -6.30
CA LEU A 222 -1.36 7.70 -6.30
C LEU A 222 -0.83 8.32 -7.59
N TYR A 223 0.10 9.29 -7.48
CA TYR A 223 0.77 9.84 -8.66
C TYR A 223 1.66 8.81 -9.37
N PRO A 224 1.95 9.00 -10.67
CA PRO A 224 3.09 8.37 -11.32
C PRO A 224 4.39 8.56 -10.50
N PRO A 225 5.32 7.59 -10.50
CA PRO A 225 6.56 7.66 -9.71
C PRO A 225 7.36 8.94 -9.95
N GLU A 226 7.38 9.44 -11.19
CA GLU A 226 8.12 10.65 -11.58
C GLU A 226 7.52 11.90 -10.92
N LEU A 227 6.20 12.01 -10.86
CA LEU A 227 5.51 13.14 -10.22
C LEU A 227 5.62 13.08 -8.69
N PHE A 228 5.46 11.88 -8.11
CA PHE A 228 5.66 11.73 -6.66
C PHE A 228 7.12 12.03 -6.26
N GLN A 229 8.09 11.66 -7.09
CA GLN A 229 9.50 12.01 -6.90
C GLN A 229 9.72 13.52 -6.85
N GLU A 230 9.17 14.27 -7.81
CA GLU A 230 9.29 15.73 -7.82
C GLU A 230 8.73 16.38 -6.54
N TYR A 231 7.58 15.88 -6.06
CA TYR A 231 7.00 16.33 -4.80
C TYR A 231 7.94 16.06 -3.61
N VAL A 232 8.43 14.83 -3.47
CA VAL A 232 9.32 14.43 -2.36
C VAL A 232 10.65 15.21 -2.40
N GLN A 233 11.21 15.44 -3.58
CA GLN A 233 12.44 16.24 -3.73
C GLN A 233 12.22 17.70 -3.30
N ARG A 234 11.04 18.28 -3.56
CA ARG A 234 10.69 19.64 -3.09
C ARG A 234 10.58 19.75 -1.57
N LEU A 235 10.39 18.63 -0.86
CA LEU A 235 10.48 18.57 0.61
C LEU A 235 11.94 18.46 1.12
N GLY A 236 12.93 18.48 0.22
CA GLY A 236 14.35 18.38 0.56
C GLY A 236 14.78 17.00 1.04
N ILE A 237 14.03 15.97 0.64
CA ILE A 237 14.29 14.59 1.01
C ILE A 237 15.29 13.98 0.02
N ASN A 238 16.34 13.36 0.57
CA ASN A 238 17.40 12.71 -0.18
C ASN A 238 17.25 11.19 -0.20
N GLN A 239 17.94 10.57 -1.16
CA GLN A 239 18.12 9.14 -1.17
C GLN A 239 18.88 8.69 0.08
N GLY A 240 18.29 7.76 0.84
CA GLY A 240 18.92 7.18 2.03
C GLY A 240 18.67 7.92 3.35
N ASP A 241 17.99 9.09 3.32
CA ASP A 241 17.52 9.77 4.53
C ASP A 241 16.77 8.79 5.44
N HIS A 242 16.95 8.93 6.76
CA HIS A 242 16.10 8.23 7.73
C HIS A 242 14.92 9.14 8.07
N LEU A 243 13.74 8.81 7.55
CA LEU A 243 12.52 9.59 7.80
C LEU A 243 11.92 9.24 9.16
N VAL A 244 11.54 10.24 9.95
CA VAL A 244 10.77 10.08 11.18
C VAL A 244 9.47 10.85 11.01
N ILE A 245 8.36 10.13 10.97
CA ILE A 245 7.06 10.65 10.54
C ILE A 245 6.16 10.76 11.76
N TYR A 246 5.48 11.89 11.91
CA TYR A 246 4.54 12.14 12.98
C TYR A 246 3.37 12.98 12.48
N SER A 247 2.26 13.04 13.21
CA SER A 247 1.20 14.01 12.95
C SER A 247 0.55 14.52 14.25
N ARG A 248 -0.40 15.45 14.08
CA ARG A 248 -1.48 15.72 15.03
C ARG A 248 -2.66 14.81 14.68
N GLY A 249 -3.51 14.48 15.67
CA GLY A 249 -4.79 13.84 15.41
C GLY A 249 -5.17 12.75 16.40
N THR A 250 -6.43 12.33 16.31
CA THR A 250 -7.12 11.48 17.29
C THR A 250 -7.08 9.99 16.97
N LEU A 251 -6.67 9.58 15.76
CA LEU A 251 -6.47 8.18 15.37
C LEU A 251 -5.02 7.71 15.56
N GLY A 252 -4.32 8.27 16.57
CA GLY A 252 -2.97 7.97 17.04
C GLY A 252 -2.08 7.14 16.12
N GLY A 253 -1.74 7.67 14.94
CA GLY A 253 -0.97 6.94 13.95
C GLY A 253 -1.47 7.04 12.52
N ALA A 254 -2.77 7.25 12.26
CA ALA A 254 -3.31 6.99 10.92
C ALA A 254 -2.69 7.82 9.79
N LEU A 255 -2.41 9.11 10.02
CA LEU A 255 -1.87 10.01 8.98
C LEU A 255 -0.38 9.74 8.73
N GLU A 256 0.40 9.67 9.80
CA GLU A 256 1.81 9.35 9.75
C GLU A 256 2.06 7.93 9.22
N THR A 257 1.16 6.99 9.51
CA THR A 257 1.18 5.64 8.95
C THR A 257 0.86 5.63 7.47
N ARG A 258 -0.09 6.46 7.00
CA ARG A 258 -0.35 6.62 5.57
C ARG A 258 0.88 7.16 4.83
N VAL A 259 1.52 8.21 5.35
CA VAL A 259 2.77 8.75 4.78
C VAL A 259 3.88 7.70 4.78
N TRP A 260 4.05 6.95 5.87
CA TRP A 260 4.99 5.84 5.96
C TRP A 260 4.73 4.78 4.88
N ASN A 261 3.48 4.35 4.72
CA ASN A 261 3.12 3.35 3.73
C ASN A 261 3.27 3.87 2.30
N LEU A 262 3.03 5.15 2.07
CA LEU A 262 3.25 5.80 0.77
C LEU A 262 4.74 5.77 0.40
N PHE A 263 5.63 6.16 1.32
CA PHE A 263 7.08 6.03 1.12
C PHE A 263 7.48 4.58 0.83
N ARG A 264 6.92 3.61 1.55
CA ARG A 264 7.15 2.17 1.30
C ARG A 264 6.70 1.74 -0.10
N ILE A 265 5.51 2.17 -0.55
CA ILE A 265 4.98 1.90 -1.89
C ILE A 265 5.92 2.44 -2.98
N TYR A 266 6.53 3.61 -2.77
CA TYR A 266 7.54 4.16 -3.68
C TYR A 266 8.99 3.76 -3.34
N GLY A 267 9.20 2.71 -2.57
CA GLY A 267 10.50 2.06 -2.39
C GLY A 267 11.42 2.69 -1.34
N HIS A 268 10.91 3.59 -0.50
CA HIS A 268 11.65 4.15 0.63
C HIS A 268 11.31 3.40 1.93
N SER A 269 12.23 2.55 2.40
CA SER A 269 12.04 1.71 3.59
C SER A 269 12.71 2.25 4.87
N ARG A 270 13.59 3.26 4.75
CA ARG A 270 14.34 3.83 5.89
C ARG A 270 13.49 4.86 6.65
N SER A 271 12.39 4.39 7.23
CA SER A 271 11.42 5.25 7.89
C SER A 271 10.95 4.68 9.24
N SER A 272 10.65 5.60 10.16
CA SER A 272 10.09 5.34 11.48
C SER A 272 8.85 6.19 11.70
N ILE A 273 7.94 5.72 12.55
CA ILE A 273 6.78 6.48 13.03
C ILE A 273 7.03 6.91 14.49
N LEU A 274 6.78 8.17 14.81
CA LEU A 274 6.82 8.70 16.17
C LEU A 274 5.55 8.31 16.92
N ASP A 275 5.69 7.38 17.87
CA ASP A 275 4.59 6.86 18.67
C ASP A 275 3.93 7.95 19.55
N GLY A 276 2.63 8.15 19.37
CA GLY A 276 1.86 9.20 20.03
C GLY A 276 2.02 10.60 19.42
N GLY A 277 2.76 10.73 18.32
CA GLY A 277 2.85 11.94 17.49
C GLY A 277 3.26 13.21 18.24
N LEU A 278 2.79 14.36 17.74
CA LEU A 278 3.13 15.67 18.31
C LEU A 278 2.63 15.84 19.75
N ALA A 279 1.49 15.23 20.10
CA ALA A 279 0.93 15.30 21.45
C ALA A 279 1.90 14.71 22.48
N ARG A 280 2.52 13.56 22.16
CA ARG A 280 3.50 12.94 23.05
C ARG A 280 4.81 13.72 23.12
N TRP A 281 5.25 14.29 22.00
CA TRP A 281 6.39 15.20 21.96
C TRP A 281 6.19 16.39 22.91
N MET A 282 5.05 17.06 22.85
CA MET A 282 4.73 18.19 23.73
C MET A 282 4.62 17.75 25.20
N ALA A 283 4.05 16.57 25.48
CA ALA A 283 3.96 16.04 26.84
C ALA A 283 5.34 15.75 27.47
N GLY A 284 6.37 15.54 26.65
CA GLY A 284 7.77 15.42 27.08
C GLY A 284 8.47 16.76 27.36
N ASN A 285 7.80 17.90 27.15
CA ASN A 285 8.36 19.25 27.26
C ASN A 285 9.61 19.49 26.38
N TYR A 286 9.69 18.84 25.21
CA TYR A 286 10.77 19.09 24.26
C TYR A 286 10.52 20.35 23.43
N SER A 287 11.59 20.85 22.81
CA SER A 287 11.56 22.07 22.01
C SER A 287 10.58 21.97 20.84
N LEU A 288 9.95 23.10 20.52
CA LEU A 288 9.08 23.29 19.36
C LEU A 288 9.65 24.40 18.48
N SER A 289 9.18 24.47 17.24
CA SER A 289 9.54 25.46 16.23
C SER A 289 8.29 25.97 15.53
N ASP A 290 8.33 27.22 15.08
CA ASP A 290 7.37 27.87 14.18
C ASP A 290 8.10 28.46 12.94
N LEU A 291 9.38 28.13 12.77
CA LEU A 291 10.23 28.64 11.71
C LEU A 291 10.15 27.74 10.48
N ASP A 292 9.64 28.31 9.39
CA ASP A 292 9.78 27.72 8.07
C ASP A 292 11.22 27.90 7.58
N GLY A 293 11.96 26.79 7.49
CA GLY A 293 13.31 26.78 6.94
C GLY A 293 13.33 26.90 5.42
N HIS A 294 14.42 27.42 4.85
CA HIS A 294 14.66 27.28 3.42
C HIS A 294 14.91 25.80 3.09
N ILE A 295 14.11 25.25 2.18
CA ILE A 295 14.23 23.86 1.73
C ILE A 295 14.92 23.84 0.37
N GLU A 296 16.13 23.31 0.32
CA GLU A 296 16.79 22.96 -0.94
C GLU A 296 16.18 21.67 -1.49
N SER A 297 16.10 21.55 -2.82
CA SER A 297 15.61 20.33 -3.46
C SER A 297 16.51 19.15 -3.12
N GLY A 298 15.91 18.04 -2.70
CA GLY A 298 16.60 16.79 -2.44
C GLY A 298 16.86 15.99 -3.72
N ASN A 299 17.51 14.82 -3.55
CA ASN A 299 17.88 13.91 -4.65
C ASN A 299 17.18 12.54 -4.59
N TRP A 300 16.10 12.40 -3.81
CA TRP A 300 15.37 11.15 -3.67
C TRP A 300 14.85 10.62 -5.01
N THR A 301 14.89 9.31 -5.23
CA THR A 301 14.40 8.65 -6.44
C THR A 301 13.27 7.66 -6.11
N ALA A 302 12.16 7.73 -6.84
CA ALA A 302 11.04 6.83 -6.62
C ALA A 302 11.31 5.43 -7.22
N ALA A 303 10.99 4.39 -6.46
CA ALA A 303 11.02 3.00 -6.89
C ALA A 303 9.69 2.32 -6.55
N PHE A 304 8.67 2.56 -7.37
CA PHE A 304 7.31 2.09 -7.15
C PHE A 304 7.21 0.55 -7.18
N ASP A 305 6.64 -0.02 -6.12
CA ASP A 305 6.35 -1.45 -6.01
C ASP A 305 4.84 -1.71 -6.21
N PRO A 306 4.41 -2.16 -7.40
CA PRO A 306 3.00 -2.47 -7.65
C PRO A 306 2.52 -3.66 -6.80
N GLY A 307 3.42 -4.48 -6.25
CA GLY A 307 3.08 -5.59 -5.37
C GLY A 307 2.59 -5.17 -3.99
N LEU A 308 2.65 -3.87 -3.65
CA LEU A 308 2.18 -3.33 -2.37
C LEU A 308 0.82 -2.65 -2.46
N VAL A 309 0.24 -2.56 -3.66
CA VAL A 309 -1.07 -1.96 -3.89
C VAL A 309 -1.94 -2.93 -4.68
N ILE A 310 -3.25 -2.84 -4.52
CA ILE A 310 -4.21 -3.57 -5.34
C ILE A 310 -5.28 -2.60 -5.81
N GLY A 311 -5.71 -2.72 -7.06
CA GLY A 311 -6.81 -1.95 -7.62
C GLY A 311 -8.08 -2.77 -7.76
N PHE A 312 -9.22 -2.10 -7.95
CA PHE A 312 -10.50 -2.76 -8.21
C PHE A 312 -10.43 -3.70 -9.42
N ASP A 313 -9.75 -3.30 -10.49
CA ASP A 313 -9.68 -4.09 -11.73
C ASP A 313 -8.95 -5.41 -11.52
N GLU A 314 -7.92 -5.44 -10.66
CA GLU A 314 -7.27 -6.69 -10.26
C GLU A 314 -8.14 -7.51 -9.29
N LEU A 315 -8.76 -6.86 -8.29
CA LEU A 315 -9.69 -7.53 -7.37
C LEU A 315 -10.83 -8.25 -8.10
N SER A 316 -11.35 -7.64 -9.15
CA SER A 316 -12.49 -8.12 -9.95
C SER A 316 -12.10 -8.95 -11.18
N SER A 317 -10.81 -9.09 -11.46
CA SER A 317 -10.32 -9.84 -12.62
C SER A 317 -10.64 -11.34 -12.48
N VAL A 318 -11.27 -11.91 -13.50
CA VAL A 318 -11.67 -13.32 -13.53
C VAL A 318 -10.50 -14.18 -13.99
N GLU A 319 -10.10 -15.13 -13.15
CA GLU A 319 -9.10 -16.13 -13.49
C GLU A 319 -9.70 -17.25 -14.37
N GLY A 320 -8.83 -18.11 -14.93
CA GLY A 320 -9.25 -19.24 -15.79
C GLY A 320 -10.17 -20.27 -15.12
N ASN A 321 -10.35 -20.22 -13.79
CA ASN A 321 -11.28 -21.04 -13.03
C ASN A 321 -12.68 -20.39 -12.86
N GLY A 322 -12.91 -19.19 -13.42
CA GLY A 322 -14.19 -18.49 -13.37
C GLY A 322 -14.42 -17.65 -12.11
N TYR A 323 -13.43 -17.52 -11.22
CA TYR A 323 -13.50 -16.74 -9.99
C TYR A 323 -12.56 -15.53 -10.02
N CYS A 324 -12.86 -14.49 -9.23
CA CYS A 324 -11.95 -13.38 -8.92
C CYS A 324 -11.64 -13.32 -7.41
N LEU A 325 -10.75 -12.42 -6.98
CA LEU A 325 -10.38 -12.27 -5.57
C LEU A 325 -11.58 -11.91 -4.69
N LEU A 326 -12.50 -11.08 -5.18
CA LEU A 326 -13.70 -10.67 -4.45
C LEU A 326 -14.62 -11.86 -4.07
N ASN A 327 -14.59 -12.95 -4.85
CA ASN A 327 -15.34 -14.18 -4.54
C ASN A 327 -14.53 -15.17 -3.71
N LYS A 328 -13.25 -14.88 -3.44
CA LYS A 328 -12.31 -15.76 -2.78
C LYS A 328 -11.83 -15.27 -1.42
N LEU A 329 -12.41 -14.22 -0.85
CA LEU A 329 -11.87 -13.61 0.37
C LEU A 329 -11.72 -14.57 1.56
N TYR A 330 -12.50 -15.66 1.62
CA TYR A 330 -12.31 -16.74 2.59
C TYR A 330 -10.93 -17.42 2.55
N TRP A 331 -10.20 -17.33 1.43
CA TRP A 331 -8.83 -17.85 1.24
C TRP A 331 -7.74 -16.77 1.39
N TYR A 332 -8.13 -15.52 1.63
CA TYR A 332 -7.22 -14.38 1.80
C TYR A 332 -7.41 -13.74 3.19
N ASN A 333 -6.52 -12.83 3.55
CA ASN A 333 -6.72 -11.90 4.68
C ASN A 333 -7.16 -10.54 4.13
N PHE A 334 -8.43 -10.43 3.72
CA PHE A 334 -9.02 -9.13 3.42
C PHE A 334 -9.48 -8.49 4.74
N LEU A 335 -8.71 -7.52 5.23
CA LEU A 335 -8.92 -6.84 6.50
C LEU A 335 -9.52 -5.46 6.23
N ASP A 336 -10.74 -5.25 6.71
CA ASP A 336 -11.51 -4.02 6.56
C ASP A 336 -11.36 -3.17 7.83
N ALA A 337 -10.74 -2.01 7.67
CA ALA A 337 -10.30 -1.09 8.70
C ALA A 337 -11.35 -0.05 9.10
N ARG A 338 -12.54 -0.08 8.49
CA ARG A 338 -13.63 0.83 8.82
C ARG A 338 -14.11 0.64 10.26
N PRO A 339 -14.72 1.68 10.86
CA PRO A 339 -15.42 1.55 12.14
C PRO A 339 -16.35 0.35 12.17
N LYS A 340 -16.41 -0.34 13.31
CA LYS A 340 -17.22 -1.55 13.45
C LYS A 340 -18.68 -1.36 13.02
N PRO A 341 -19.40 -0.30 13.43
CA PRO A 341 -20.78 -0.08 13.03
C PRO A 341 -20.98 0.02 11.52
N GLU A 342 -20.06 0.61 10.78
CA GLU A 342 -20.12 0.68 9.32
C GLU A 342 -19.91 -0.69 8.69
N PHE A 343 -18.93 -1.45 9.17
CA PHE A 343 -18.67 -2.81 8.70
C PHE A 343 -19.90 -3.72 8.85
N ILE A 344 -20.62 -3.62 9.98
CA ILE A 344 -21.82 -4.43 10.24
C ILE A 344 -23.14 -3.75 9.81
N GLY A 345 -23.08 -2.55 9.22
CA GLY A 345 -24.23 -1.85 8.63
C GLY A 345 -25.20 -1.24 9.64
N LEU A 346 -24.72 -0.92 10.85
CA LEU A 346 -25.48 -0.18 11.86
C LEU A 346 -25.42 1.34 11.69
N ASP A 347 -24.51 1.85 10.85
CA ASP A 347 -24.40 3.28 10.54
C ASP A 347 -25.36 3.74 9.42
N GLN A 348 -25.99 2.78 8.73
CA GLN A 348 -27.01 3.05 7.72
C GLN A 348 -28.41 3.02 8.36
N PRO A 349 -29.31 3.98 8.07
CA PRO A 349 -30.70 3.83 8.45
C PRO A 349 -31.27 2.54 7.85
N ARG A 350 -32.03 1.76 8.63
CA ARG A 350 -32.70 0.56 8.13
C ARG A 350 -33.53 0.92 6.90
N PRO A 351 -33.46 0.17 5.79
CA PRO A 351 -34.31 0.40 4.63
C PRO A 351 -35.78 0.45 5.06
N THR A 352 -36.44 1.56 4.76
CA THR A 352 -37.89 1.74 4.90
C THR A 352 -38.63 1.06 3.74
N PRO A 353 -39.92 0.75 3.89
CA PRO A 353 -40.75 0.29 2.77
C PRO A 353 -40.65 1.20 1.54
N ASP A 354 -40.52 2.52 1.74
CA ASP A 354 -40.40 3.51 0.66
C ASP A 354 -39.06 3.44 -0.07
N THR A 355 -37.95 3.21 0.66
CA THR A 355 -36.61 3.07 0.04
C THR A 355 -36.47 1.71 -0.68
N ILE A 356 -37.15 0.67 -0.20
CA ILE A 356 -37.27 -0.63 -0.89
C ILE A 356 -38.13 -0.48 -2.17
N ALA A 357 -39.18 0.34 -2.15
CA ALA A 357 -40.01 0.58 -3.33
C ALA A 357 -39.30 1.43 -4.41
N GLN A 358 -38.45 2.37 -3.99
CA GLN A 358 -37.65 3.20 -4.89
C GLN A 358 -36.47 2.43 -5.51
N ASN A 359 -35.89 1.48 -4.78
CA ASN A 359 -34.84 0.59 -5.26
C ASN A 359 -35.17 -0.87 -4.90
N PRO A 360 -36.10 -1.52 -5.64
CA PRO A 360 -36.49 -2.88 -5.35
C PRO A 360 -35.29 -3.82 -5.51
N PRO A 361 -35.00 -4.69 -4.52
CA PRO A 361 -33.93 -5.66 -4.66
C PRO A 361 -34.23 -6.55 -5.86
N PRO A 362 -33.24 -6.80 -6.75
CA PRO A 362 -33.48 -7.62 -7.93
C PRO A 362 -33.95 -9.02 -7.51
N VAL A 363 -35.13 -9.39 -7.98
CA VAL A 363 -35.80 -10.65 -7.63
C VAL A 363 -35.01 -11.81 -8.23
N GLY A 364 -34.67 -12.82 -7.41
CA GLY A 364 -34.25 -14.13 -7.91
C GLY A 364 -32.88 -14.66 -7.48
N LEU A 365 -32.11 -13.92 -6.69
CA LEU A 365 -30.92 -14.45 -6.01
C LEU A 365 -30.96 -13.97 -4.57
N ALA A 366 -30.74 -14.87 -3.61
CA ALA A 366 -30.30 -14.49 -2.28
C ALA A 366 -28.92 -13.84 -2.42
N ARG A 367 -28.90 -12.59 -2.89
CA ARG A 367 -27.77 -11.70 -2.91
C ARG A 367 -27.38 -11.51 -1.45
N VAL A 368 -26.23 -12.03 -1.05
CA VAL A 368 -25.59 -11.63 0.21
C VAL A 368 -25.05 -10.22 -0.03
N VAL A 369 -25.97 -9.28 -0.18
CA VAL A 369 -25.70 -7.85 -0.18
C VAL A 369 -25.65 -7.48 1.29
N GLY A 370 -24.46 -7.08 1.72
CA GLY A 370 -24.20 -6.69 3.10
C GLY A 370 -23.36 -5.41 3.14
N PRO A 371 -23.17 -4.86 4.35
CA PRO A 371 -22.39 -3.65 4.58
C PRO A 371 -20.87 -3.82 4.34
N HIS A 372 -20.42 -5.03 4.02
CA HIS A 372 -19.04 -5.42 3.73
C HIS A 372 -19.00 -6.59 2.73
N LEU A 373 -17.82 -6.87 2.16
CA LEU A 373 -17.62 -8.02 1.29
C LEU A 373 -17.72 -9.34 2.06
N PRO A 374 -18.50 -10.33 1.59
CA PRO A 374 -18.53 -11.65 2.23
C PRO A 374 -17.14 -12.28 2.35
N GLY A 375 -16.76 -12.68 3.57
CA GLY A 375 -15.44 -13.23 3.87
C GLY A 375 -14.37 -12.19 4.26
N ALA A 376 -14.67 -10.89 4.17
CA ALA A 376 -13.83 -9.85 4.76
C ALA A 376 -13.83 -9.95 6.30
N LYS A 377 -12.72 -9.51 6.90
CA LYS A 377 -12.46 -9.55 8.34
C LYS A 377 -12.43 -8.12 8.86
N SER A 378 -13.30 -7.81 9.81
CA SER A 378 -13.33 -6.50 10.44
C SER A 378 -12.16 -6.34 11.40
N LEU A 379 -11.34 -5.32 11.17
CA LEU A 379 -10.24 -4.90 12.03
C LEU A 379 -10.17 -3.37 12.03
N PRO A 380 -11.10 -2.69 12.74
CA PRO A 380 -11.16 -1.23 12.77
C PRO A 380 -9.81 -0.58 13.09
N ALA A 381 -9.44 0.49 12.38
CA ALA A 381 -8.17 1.19 12.60
C ALA A 381 -8.04 1.72 14.04
N GLU A 382 -9.14 2.16 14.63
CA GLU A 382 -9.24 2.61 16.02
C GLU A 382 -8.88 1.52 17.05
N ASP A 383 -9.08 0.24 16.72
CA ASP A 383 -8.75 -0.88 17.61
C ASP A 383 -7.23 -1.17 17.64
N LEU A 384 -6.46 -0.60 16.71
CA LEU A 384 -5.00 -0.74 16.60
C LEU A 384 -4.22 0.32 17.38
N VAL A 385 -4.94 1.28 17.98
CA VAL A 385 -4.39 2.36 18.77
C VAL A 385 -4.93 2.29 20.20
N ARG A 386 -4.06 2.54 21.16
CA ARG A 386 -4.40 2.62 22.58
C ARG A 386 -5.14 3.92 22.89
N PRO A 387 -5.94 3.98 23.97
CA PRO A 387 -6.61 5.21 24.39
C PRO A 387 -5.66 6.40 24.68
N ASP A 388 -4.38 6.14 24.95
CA ASP A 388 -3.36 7.18 25.14
C ASP A 388 -2.73 7.67 23.82
N GLY A 389 -3.27 7.24 22.67
CA GLY A 389 -2.83 7.65 21.34
C GLY A 389 -1.61 6.91 20.81
N LYS A 390 -1.12 5.90 21.54
CA LYS A 390 0.02 5.07 21.11
C LYS A 390 -0.42 3.87 20.30
N ILE A 391 0.43 3.38 19.41
CA ILE A 391 0.20 2.12 18.72
C ILE A 391 0.36 0.96 19.71
N TYR A 392 -0.48 -0.07 19.63
CA TYR A 392 -0.32 -1.26 20.45
C TYR A 392 1.03 -1.96 20.17
N SER A 393 1.58 -2.65 21.17
CA SER A 393 2.82 -3.41 20.99
C SER A 393 2.63 -4.59 20.03
N PRO A 394 3.69 -5.13 19.41
CA PRO A 394 3.57 -6.27 18.50
C PRO A 394 2.79 -7.47 19.08
N PRO A 395 2.97 -7.91 20.35
CA PRO A 395 2.15 -8.97 20.93
C PRO A 395 0.65 -8.61 21.06
N GLU A 396 0.33 -7.36 21.36
CA GLU A 396 -1.06 -6.88 21.48
C GLU A 396 -1.75 -6.73 20.12
N LEU A 397 -1.00 -6.32 19.10
CA LEU A 397 -1.45 -6.27 17.70
C LEU A 397 -1.68 -7.69 17.15
N ALA A 398 -0.76 -8.61 17.44
CA ALA A 398 -0.88 -10.02 17.10
C ALA A 398 -2.19 -10.64 17.64
N LEU A 399 -2.52 -10.34 18.90
CA LEU A 399 -3.77 -10.78 19.51
C LEU A 399 -5.00 -10.24 18.77
N ARG A 400 -5.01 -8.95 18.43
CA ARG A 400 -6.12 -8.30 17.70
C ARG A 400 -6.30 -8.85 16.29
N LEU A 401 -5.19 -9.06 15.57
CA LEU A 401 -5.19 -9.71 14.27
C LEU A 401 -5.80 -11.12 14.37
N GLY A 402 -5.38 -11.91 15.36
CA GLY A 402 -5.94 -13.23 15.63
C GLY A 402 -7.45 -13.19 15.93
N GLN A 403 -7.90 -12.24 16.75
CA GLN A 403 -9.33 -12.03 17.07
C GLN A 403 -10.16 -11.61 15.85
N ALA A 404 -9.58 -10.85 14.92
CA ALA A 404 -10.19 -10.51 13.64
C ALA A 404 -10.23 -11.71 12.66
N GLY A 405 -9.59 -12.83 13.01
CA GLY A 405 -9.54 -14.03 12.17
C GLY A 405 -8.43 -14.00 11.12
N TYR A 406 -7.38 -13.20 11.33
CA TYR A 406 -6.16 -13.26 10.50
C TYR A 406 -5.59 -14.68 10.49
N MET A 407 -5.15 -15.13 9.31
CA MET A 407 -4.54 -16.45 9.14
C MET A 407 -3.16 -16.30 8.50
N ALA A 408 -2.12 -16.63 9.24
CA ALA A 408 -0.74 -16.55 8.77
C ALA A 408 -0.50 -17.37 7.50
N GLY A 409 0.38 -16.89 6.63
CA GLY A 409 0.75 -17.54 5.37
C GLY A 409 -0.24 -17.35 4.21
N ARG A 410 -1.38 -16.69 4.45
CA ARG A 410 -2.27 -16.23 3.38
C ARG A 410 -1.95 -14.80 3.00
N GLU A 411 -2.12 -14.48 1.72
CA GLU A 411 -1.97 -13.11 1.21
C GLU A 411 -2.92 -12.15 1.91
N SER A 412 -2.42 -10.96 2.23
CA SER A 412 -3.12 -9.95 3.01
C SER A 412 -3.44 -8.71 2.16
N ILE A 413 -4.69 -8.26 2.26
CA ILE A 413 -5.19 -7.04 1.63
C ILE A 413 -5.82 -6.18 2.73
N ALA A 414 -5.39 -4.93 2.87
CA ALA A 414 -5.98 -3.97 3.78
C ALA A 414 -6.86 -2.98 3.00
N ALA A 415 -8.07 -2.73 3.47
CA ALA A 415 -9.01 -1.77 2.91
C ALA A 415 -9.69 -0.99 4.03
N GLY A 416 -10.22 0.20 3.73
CA GLY A 416 -10.97 1.05 4.67
C GLY A 416 -11.90 1.98 3.88
N ASN A 417 -12.47 3.00 4.52
CA ASN A 417 -13.13 4.09 3.80
C ASN A 417 -12.13 4.94 3.02
N ASN A 418 -10.91 4.99 3.52
CA ASN A 418 -9.81 5.79 3.01
C ASN A 418 -8.49 5.01 3.26
N PRO A 419 -7.40 5.39 2.58
CA PRO A 419 -6.14 4.69 2.73
C PRO A 419 -5.45 4.96 4.07
N GLU A 420 -5.86 5.96 4.86
CA GLU A 420 -5.35 6.21 6.21
C GLU A 420 -5.76 5.08 7.17
N GLU A 421 -7.03 4.72 7.20
CA GLU A 421 -7.55 3.59 7.98
C GLU A 421 -6.86 2.28 7.58
N ALA A 422 -6.80 2.00 6.28
CA ALA A 422 -6.20 0.77 5.77
C ALA A 422 -4.69 0.71 6.05
N SER A 423 -4.00 1.85 6.03
CA SER A 423 -2.56 1.91 6.35
C SER A 423 -2.26 1.52 7.80
N MET A 424 -3.19 1.73 8.74
CA MET A 424 -3.02 1.24 10.12
C MET A 424 -2.96 -0.29 10.19
N VAL A 425 -3.80 -0.98 9.41
CA VAL A 425 -3.73 -2.44 9.28
C VAL A 425 -2.41 -2.87 8.63
N VAL A 426 -1.94 -2.12 7.64
CA VAL A 426 -0.64 -2.38 6.99
C VAL A 426 0.49 -2.30 8.00
N LEU A 427 0.50 -1.28 8.85
CA LEU A 427 1.48 -1.14 9.93
C LEU A 427 1.41 -2.27 10.94
N ALA A 428 0.19 -2.61 11.39
CA ALA A 428 0.00 -3.69 12.36
C ALA A 428 0.55 -5.03 11.84
N LEU A 429 0.33 -5.33 10.56
CA LEU A 429 0.89 -6.52 9.92
C LEU A 429 2.41 -6.44 9.75
N ALA A 430 2.95 -5.27 9.38
CA ALA A 430 4.40 -5.07 9.25
C ALA A 430 5.14 -5.21 10.60
N MET A 431 4.50 -4.82 11.70
CA MET A 431 5.03 -4.98 13.06
C MET A 431 4.98 -6.42 13.59
N THR A 432 4.21 -7.32 12.95
CA THR A 432 3.90 -8.64 13.51
C THR A 432 4.25 -9.81 12.60
N TYR A 433 3.67 -9.87 11.40
CA TYR A 433 3.60 -11.10 10.60
C TYR A 433 3.96 -10.94 9.13
N ASP A 434 3.53 -9.86 8.48
CA ASP A 434 3.49 -9.77 7.02
C ASP A 434 3.81 -8.36 6.53
N PRO A 435 5.08 -8.09 6.14
CA PRO A 435 5.47 -6.82 5.56
C PRO A 435 5.14 -6.72 4.07
N ARG A 436 4.33 -7.62 3.48
CA ARG A 436 3.93 -7.62 2.06
C ARG A 436 2.42 -7.50 1.85
N VAL A 437 1.69 -7.09 2.88
CA VAL A 437 0.30 -6.67 2.75
C VAL A 437 0.13 -5.62 1.65
N ARG A 438 -0.94 -5.83 0.86
CA ARG A 438 -1.35 -4.97 -0.24
C ARG A 438 -2.41 -4.00 0.23
N LEU A 439 -2.23 -2.72 -0.09
CA LEU A 439 -3.20 -1.68 0.20
C LEU A 439 -4.24 -1.60 -0.93
N TYR A 440 -5.53 -1.68 -0.59
CA TYR A 440 -6.58 -1.26 -1.52
C TYR A 440 -6.86 0.24 -1.34
N ASN A 441 -6.16 1.08 -2.12
CA ASN A 441 -6.04 2.52 -1.88
C ASN A 441 -7.38 3.27 -1.95
N ALA A 442 -8.19 3.00 -2.97
CA ALA A 442 -9.46 3.68 -3.21
C ALA A 442 -10.56 3.29 -2.20
N GLY A 443 -10.34 2.19 -1.47
CA GLY A 443 -11.18 1.77 -0.36
C GLY A 443 -12.59 1.29 -0.74
N ILE A 444 -13.40 1.07 0.28
CA ILE A 444 -14.78 0.60 0.16
C ILE A 444 -15.69 1.54 -0.66
N PRO A 445 -15.51 2.88 -0.66
CA PRO A 445 -16.28 3.77 -1.54
C PRO A 445 -16.15 3.43 -3.03
N GLU A 446 -14.95 3.08 -3.53
CA GLU A 446 -14.80 2.64 -4.93
C GLU A 446 -15.56 1.34 -5.19
N LEU A 447 -15.51 0.37 -4.26
CA LEU A 447 -16.26 -0.87 -4.39
C LEU A 447 -17.77 -0.63 -4.46
N LYS A 448 -18.30 0.26 -3.61
CA LYS A 448 -19.72 0.65 -3.65
C LYS A 448 -20.08 1.32 -4.98
N LEU A 449 -19.20 2.18 -5.51
CA LEU A 449 -19.40 2.85 -6.78
C LEU A 449 -19.35 1.89 -7.98
N ARG A 450 -18.34 1.02 -8.05
CA ARG A 450 -18.04 0.16 -9.22
C ARG A 450 -18.69 -1.21 -9.14
N SER A 451 -19.13 -1.65 -7.97
CA SER A 451 -19.81 -2.94 -7.75
C SER A 451 -20.82 -2.88 -6.58
N PRO A 452 -21.88 -2.05 -6.70
CA PRO A 452 -22.90 -1.88 -5.66
C PRO A 452 -23.68 -3.18 -5.33
N HIS A 453 -23.53 -4.22 -6.16
CA HIS A 453 -24.14 -5.52 -5.90
C HIS A 453 -23.35 -6.39 -4.91
N LEU A 454 -22.10 -6.03 -4.61
CA LEU A 454 -21.24 -6.74 -3.64
C LEU A 454 -21.32 -6.14 -2.24
N ILE A 455 -21.61 -4.85 -2.13
CA ILE A 455 -21.67 -4.10 -0.87
C ILE A 455 -22.81 -3.07 -0.97
N ASN A 456 -23.70 -3.03 0.03
CA ASN A 456 -24.71 -1.95 0.20
C ASN A 456 -24.20 -0.90 1.18
#